data_AF-A0A2H4W7B9-F1
#
_entry.id   AF-A0A2H4W7B9-F1
#
_cell.length_a   1.000
_cell.length_b   1.000
_cell.length_c   1.000
_cell.angle_alpha   90.00
_cell.angle_beta   90.00
_cell.angle_gamma   90.00
#
_symmetry.space_group_name_H-M   'P 1'
#
loop_
_entity.id
_entity.type
_entity.pdbx_description
1 polymer ?
#
loop_
_entity_poly.entity_id
_entity_poly.type
_entity_poly.pdbx_seq_one_letter_code
_entity_poly.pdbx_strand_id
1 'polypeptide(L)'
;FFFFFLYLHVFKGLFMMSYRLYFVWFVGVFMIFLFMAVGFMGYVLVYSQMSFWAAVVITSLLTIFPFIGEYLVYFIWGGFSVIGLTVKFFFVFHFLLPWVGFGLVMLHLLFY
;
A
#
# COMPACT_ATOMS: atom_id res chain seq x y z
N PHE A 1 -2.86 15.59 0.18
CA PHE A 1 -2.85 16.01 1.60
C PHE A 1 -2.45 14.87 2.54
N PHE A 2 -3.14 13.72 2.54
CA PHE A 2 -2.86 12.60 3.46
C PHE A 2 -1.37 12.26 3.66
N PHE A 3 -0.63 11.91 2.59
CA PHE A 3 0.79 11.55 2.69
C PHE A 3 1.70 12.67 3.21
N PHE A 4 1.35 13.93 2.96
CA PHE A 4 2.10 15.06 3.50
C PHE A 4 2.04 15.06 5.04
N PHE A 5 0.85 14.86 5.63
CA PHE A 5 0.72 14.73 7.09
C PHE A 5 1.35 13.45 7.62
N LEU A 6 1.25 12.35 6.88
CA LEU A 6 1.90 11.10 7.24
C LEU A 6 3.42 11.28 7.35
N TYR A 7 4.06 11.93 6.36
CA TYR A 7 5.49 12.17 6.39
C TYR A 7 5.90 13.16 7.48
N LEU A 8 5.11 14.23 7.72
CA LEU A 8 5.34 15.12 8.86
C LEU A 8 5.23 14.39 10.20
N HIS A 9 4.28 13.47 10.33
CA HIS A 9 4.09 12.67 11.53
C HIS A 9 5.29 11.74 11.79
N VAL A 10 5.78 11.06 10.75
CA VAL A 10 7.00 10.24 10.83
C VAL A 10 8.22 11.10 11.18
N PHE A 11 8.38 12.25 10.53
CA PHE A 11 9.46 13.18 10.80
C PHE A 11 9.46 13.65 12.26
N LYS A 12 8.29 14.05 12.80
CA LYS A 12 8.14 14.40 14.22
C LYS A 12 8.52 13.23 15.13
N GLY A 13 8.14 12.01 14.77
CA GLY A 13 8.50 10.80 15.53
C GLY A 13 10.00 10.51 15.55
N LEU A 14 10.71 10.77 14.45
CA LEU A 14 12.17 10.67 14.39
C LEU A 14 12.84 11.78 15.21
N PHE A 15 12.41 13.03 15.01
CA PHE A 15 12.98 14.21 15.67
C PHE A 15 12.83 14.15 17.20
N MET A 16 11.66 13.73 17.69
CA MET A 16 11.35 13.62 19.13
C MET A 16 11.72 12.25 19.72
N MET A 17 12.40 11.39 18.97
CA MET A 17 12.73 10.01 19.37
C MET A 17 11.53 9.17 19.84
N SER A 18 10.33 9.42 19.31
CA SER A 18 9.11 8.67 19.64
C SER A 18 9.17 7.20 19.18
N TYR A 19 10.10 6.85 18.28
CA TYR A 19 10.36 5.46 17.87
C TYR A 19 10.77 4.53 19.02
N ARG A 20 11.09 5.08 20.21
CA ARG A 20 11.33 4.30 21.44
C ARG A 20 10.08 3.60 21.97
N LEU A 21 8.88 4.08 21.61
CA LEU A 21 7.62 3.34 21.83
C LEU A 21 7.53 2.25 20.75
N TYR A 22 8.29 1.17 20.93
CA TYR A 22 8.52 0.16 19.89
C TYR A 22 7.23 -0.39 19.26
N PHE A 23 6.22 -0.71 20.08
CA PHE A 23 4.94 -1.22 19.56
C PHE A 23 4.17 -0.17 18.75
N VAL A 24 4.07 1.06 19.26
CA VAL A 24 3.44 2.20 18.55
C VAL A 24 4.14 2.44 17.22
N TRP A 25 5.47 2.52 17.24
CA TRP A 25 6.28 2.77 16.04
C TRP A 25 6.13 1.66 15.01
N PHE A 26 6.16 0.39 15.43
CA PHE A 26 6.03 -0.75 14.54
C PHE A 26 4.65 -0.78 13.85
N VAL A 27 3.57 -0.54 14.59
CA VAL A 27 2.23 -0.39 13.99
C VAL A 27 2.19 0.81 13.04
N GLY A 28 2.86 1.91 13.39
CA GLY A 28 3.03 3.08 12.51
C GLY A 28 3.69 2.73 11.17
N VAL A 29 4.76 1.94 11.19
CA VAL A 29 5.44 1.47 9.97
C VAL A 29 4.52 0.62 9.09
N PHE A 30 3.74 -0.31 9.68
CA PHE A 30 2.75 -1.07 8.90
C PHE A 30 1.68 -0.19 8.28
N MET A 31 1.20 0.83 9.01
CA MET A 31 0.23 1.79 8.46
C MET A 31 0.80 2.54 7.27
N ILE A 32 2.07 2.93 7.28
CA ILE A 32 2.71 3.61 6.13
C ILE A 32 2.63 2.71 4.89
N PHE A 33 3.05 1.44 5.00
CA PHE A 33 2.98 0.51 3.86
C PHE A 33 1.54 0.24 3.41
N LEU A 34 0.60 0.09 4.35
CA LEU A 34 -0.81 -0.12 4.02
C LEU A 34 -1.39 1.07 3.26
N PHE A 35 -1.16 2.30 3.72
CA PHE A 35 -1.69 3.49 3.05
C PHE A 35 -0.99 3.77 1.73
N MET A 36 0.31 3.46 1.58
CA MET A 36 0.99 3.44 0.28
C MET A 36 0.29 2.50 -0.71
N ALA A 37 -0.03 1.28 -0.27
CA ALA A 37 -0.76 0.33 -1.10
C ALA A 37 -2.16 0.85 -1.48
N VAL A 38 -2.93 1.37 -0.52
CA VAL A 38 -4.26 1.98 -0.77
C VAL A 38 -4.16 3.12 -1.79
N GLY A 39 -3.19 4.03 -1.62
CA GLY A 39 -2.97 5.16 -2.53
C GLY A 39 -2.60 4.71 -3.95
N PHE A 40 -1.71 3.72 -4.05
CA PHE A 40 -1.34 3.12 -5.35
C PHE A 40 -2.55 2.49 -6.05
N MET A 41 -3.29 1.60 -5.37
CA MET A 41 -4.45 0.96 -5.97
C MET A 41 -5.51 1.97 -6.39
N GLY A 42 -5.77 3.00 -5.57
CA GLY A 42 -6.70 4.08 -5.91
C GLY A 42 -6.28 4.87 -7.15
N TYR A 43 -4.98 5.10 -7.32
CA TYR A 43 -4.44 5.75 -8.52
C TYR A 43 -4.63 4.89 -9.79
N VAL A 44 -4.56 3.57 -9.66
CA VAL A 44 -4.80 2.64 -10.78
C VAL A 44 -6.26 2.65 -11.24
N LEU A 45 -7.21 2.91 -10.34
CA LEU A 45 -8.65 2.96 -10.67
C LEU A 45 -9.04 4.08 -11.65
N VAL A 46 -8.23 5.12 -11.78
CA VAL A 46 -8.44 6.19 -12.78
C VAL A 46 -8.31 5.65 -14.20
N TYR A 47 -7.55 4.55 -14.39
CA TYR A 47 -7.35 3.86 -15.66
C TYR A 47 -6.83 4.77 -16.80
N SER A 48 -5.99 5.75 -16.43
CA SER A 48 -5.25 6.60 -17.36
C SER A 48 -3.96 5.93 -17.86
N GLN A 49 -3.27 6.53 -18.84
CA GLN A 49 -1.99 6.04 -19.35
C GLN A 49 -0.95 5.87 -18.23
N MET A 50 -0.79 6.87 -17.36
CA MET A 50 0.16 6.80 -16.25
C MET A 50 -0.28 5.80 -15.18
N SER A 51 -1.59 5.69 -14.92
CA SER A 51 -2.16 4.67 -14.03
C SER A 51 -1.85 3.26 -14.51
N PHE A 52 -1.99 3.01 -15.82
CA PHE A 52 -1.68 1.73 -16.45
C PHE A 52 -0.19 1.38 -16.31
N TRP A 53 0.72 2.29 -16.69
CA TRP A 53 2.15 2.02 -16.60
C TRP A 53 2.64 1.90 -15.16
N ALA A 54 2.06 2.68 -14.23
CA ALA A 54 2.34 2.51 -12.81
C ALA A 54 1.94 1.11 -12.34
N ALA A 55 0.76 0.61 -12.75
CA ALA A 55 0.32 -0.75 -12.44
C ALA A 55 1.32 -1.79 -12.98
N VAL A 56 1.71 -1.68 -14.26
CA VAL A 56 2.68 -2.59 -14.90
C VAL A 56 4.02 -2.58 -14.16
N VAL A 57 4.63 -1.41 -13.98
CA VAL A 57 6.01 -1.29 -13.44
C VAL A 57 6.07 -1.72 -11.98
N ILE A 58 5.14 -1.24 -11.14
CA ILE A 58 5.18 -1.51 -9.69
C ILE A 58 4.88 -2.98 -9.41
N THR A 59 3.87 -3.57 -10.05
CA THR A 59 3.57 -5.00 -9.83
C THR A 59 4.62 -5.92 -10.42
N SER A 60 5.29 -5.53 -11.51
CA SER A 60 6.40 -6.31 -12.08
C SER A 60 7.60 -6.42 -11.15
N LEU A 61 7.73 -5.57 -10.11
CA LEU A 61 8.77 -5.75 -9.08
C LEU A 61 8.68 -7.12 -8.37
N LEU A 62 7.49 -7.75 -8.35
CA LEU A 62 7.30 -9.08 -7.76
C LEU A 62 8.00 -10.20 -8.56
N THR A 63 8.37 -9.95 -9.82
CA THR A 63 9.17 -10.91 -10.62
C THR A 63 10.54 -11.20 -10.02
N ILE A 64 11.01 -10.39 -9.06
CA ILE A 64 12.27 -10.62 -8.35
C ILE A 64 12.24 -11.87 -7.47
N PHE A 65 11.06 -12.37 -7.08
CA PHE A 65 10.94 -13.58 -6.28
C PHE A 65 11.23 -14.82 -7.13
N PRO A 66 12.23 -15.65 -6.75
CA PRO A 66 12.61 -16.82 -7.55
C PRO A 66 11.47 -17.84 -7.56
N PHE A 67 11.32 -18.55 -8.68
CA PHE A 67 10.33 -19.61 -8.94
C PHE A 67 8.86 -19.17 -9.00
N ILE A 68 8.43 -18.17 -8.20
CA ILE A 68 7.02 -17.78 -8.06
C ILE A 68 6.70 -16.37 -8.60
N GLY A 69 7.71 -15.55 -8.91
CA GLY A 69 7.53 -14.13 -9.22
C GLY A 69 6.61 -13.86 -10.42
N GLU A 70 6.84 -14.53 -11.55
CA GLU A 70 5.98 -14.39 -12.74
C GLU A 70 4.55 -14.84 -12.46
N TYR A 71 4.37 -15.94 -11.72
CA TYR A 71 3.05 -16.43 -11.32
C TYR A 71 2.31 -15.40 -10.46
N LEU A 72 2.97 -14.76 -9.50
CA LEU A 72 2.37 -13.70 -8.68
C LEU A 72 1.89 -12.52 -9.51
N VAL A 73 2.68 -12.10 -10.50
CA VAL A 73 2.30 -10.99 -11.40
C VAL A 73 1.08 -11.36 -12.23
N TYR A 74 1.08 -12.52 -12.89
CA TYR A 74 -0.06 -12.96 -13.69
C TYR A 74 -1.32 -13.23 -12.87
N PHE A 75 -1.15 -13.70 -11.62
CA PHE A 75 -2.26 -13.82 -10.68
C PHE A 75 -2.89 -12.45 -10.38
N ILE A 76 -2.07 -11.44 -10.06
CA ILE A 76 -2.56 -10.08 -9.77
C ILE A 76 -3.22 -9.46 -11.02
N TRP A 77 -2.63 -9.66 -12.20
CA TRP A 77 -3.16 -9.11 -13.44
C TRP A 77 -4.42 -9.83 -13.91
N GLY A 78 -4.57 -11.12 -13.57
CA GLY A 78 -5.63 -11.97 -14.09
C GLY A 78 -5.45 -12.28 -15.58
N GLY A 79 -4.21 -12.24 -16.08
CA GLY A 79 -3.84 -12.42 -17.48
C GLY A 79 -2.36 -12.10 -17.74
N PHE A 80 -1.97 -12.02 -19.01
CA PHE A 80 -0.58 -11.73 -19.43
C PHE A 80 -0.23 -10.24 -19.41
N SER A 81 -1.21 -9.36 -19.19
CA SER A 81 -1.03 -7.91 -19.07
C SER A 81 -2.07 -7.33 -18.10
N VAL A 82 -1.87 -6.08 -17.68
CA VAL A 82 -2.88 -5.33 -16.92
C VAL A 82 -4.12 -5.15 -17.78
N ILE A 83 -5.27 -5.63 -17.29
CA ILE A 83 -6.56 -5.58 -17.98
C ILE A 83 -7.68 -5.10 -17.03
N GLY A 84 -8.91 -4.99 -17.54
CA GLY A 84 -10.06 -4.59 -16.72
C GLY A 84 -10.31 -5.49 -15.50
N LEU A 85 -9.90 -6.76 -15.53
CA LEU A 85 -9.96 -7.66 -14.37
C LEU A 85 -9.01 -7.17 -13.25
N THR A 86 -7.80 -6.73 -13.59
CA THR A 86 -6.83 -6.15 -12.65
C THR A 86 -7.42 -4.94 -11.92
N VAL A 87 -8.12 -4.07 -12.65
CA VAL A 87 -8.74 -2.86 -12.07
C VAL A 87 -9.85 -3.24 -11.08
N LYS A 88 -10.68 -4.22 -11.41
CA LYS A 88 -11.72 -4.73 -10.50
C LYS A 88 -11.11 -5.40 -9.27
N PHE A 89 -10.02 -6.15 -9.44
CA PHE A 89 -9.26 -6.73 -8.33
C PHE A 89 -8.72 -5.64 -7.39
N PHE A 90 -8.09 -4.60 -7.94
CA PHE A 90 -7.59 -3.46 -7.16
C PHE A 90 -8.71 -2.65 -6.51
N PHE A 91 -9.89 -2.56 -7.13
CA PHE A 91 -11.05 -1.89 -6.53
C PHE A 91 -11.46 -2.57 -5.22
N VAL A 92 -11.52 -3.90 -5.20
CA VAL A 92 -11.89 -4.67 -4.00
C VAL A 92 -10.91 -4.38 -2.86
N PHE A 93 -9.59 -4.44 -3.12
CA PHE A 93 -8.59 -4.16 -2.10
C PHE A 93 -8.53 -2.69 -1.69
N HIS A 94 -8.65 -1.77 -2.65
CA HIS A 94 -8.70 -0.33 -2.35
C HIS A 94 -9.89 0.02 -1.47
N PHE A 95 -11.02 -0.66 -1.63
CA PHE A 95 -12.19 -0.47 -0.78
C PHE A 95 -12.05 -1.13 0.61
N LEU A 96 -11.46 -2.33 0.69
CA LEU A 96 -11.36 -3.09 1.94
C LEU A 96 -10.22 -2.62 2.87
N LEU A 97 -9.05 -2.33 2.32
CA LEU A 97 -7.85 -2.01 3.11
C LEU A 97 -7.98 -0.75 3.98
N PRO A 98 -8.72 0.32 3.61
CA PRO A 98 -9.00 1.43 4.53
C PRO A 98 -9.63 1.00 5.85
N TRP A 99 -10.48 -0.04 5.85
CA TRP A 99 -11.08 -0.58 7.08
C TRP A 99 -10.07 -1.31 7.95
N VAL A 100 -9.14 -2.05 7.32
CA VAL A 100 -7.98 -2.61 8.03
C VAL A 100 -7.11 -1.49 8.60
N GLY A 101 -6.91 -0.40 7.83
CA GLY A 101 -6.22 0.80 8.28
C GLY A 101 -6.87 1.44 9.50
N PHE A 102 -8.21 1.52 9.55
CA PHE A 102 -8.94 1.99 10.73
C PHE A 102 -8.65 1.12 11.97
N GLY A 103 -8.64 -0.21 11.81
CA GLY A 103 -8.24 -1.12 12.88
C GLY A 103 -6.80 -0.90 13.36
N LEU A 104 -5.86 -0.67 12.43
CA LEU A 104 -4.47 -0.35 12.78
C LEU A 104 -4.34 1.00 13.49
N VAL A 105 -5.14 2.01 13.13
CA VAL A 105 -5.18 3.29 13.85
C VAL A 105 -5.62 3.08 15.29
N MET A 106 -6.66 2.26 15.53
CA MET A 106 -7.09 1.93 16.89
C MET A 106 -6.00 1.21 17.67
N LEU A 107 -5.32 0.24 17.05
CA LEU A 107 -4.20 -0.46 17.67
C LEU A 107 -3.01 0.47 17.98
N HIS A 108 -2.70 1.40 17.08
CA HIS A 108 -1.64 2.38 17.25
C HIS A 108 -1.89 3.31 18.43
N LEU A 109 -3.15 3.74 18.61
CA LEU A 109 -3.57 4.56 19.73
C LEU A 109 -3.64 3.77 21.05
N LEU A 110 -3.90 2.46 20.99
CA LEU A 110 -3.98 1.60 22.18
C LEU A 110 -2.59 1.33 22.79
N PHE A 111 -1.55 1.24 21.97
CA PHE A 111 -0.17 1.06 22.44
C PHE A 111 0.51 2.35 22.92
N TYR A 112 -0.09 3.52 22.66
CA TYR A 112 0.38 4.81 23.14
C TYR A 112 0.08 4.97 24.64
#